data_AF-A0A0C4DNZ1-F1
#
_entry.id   AF-A0A0C4DNZ1-F1
#
_cell.length_a   1.000
_cell.length_b   1.000
_cell.length_c   1.000
_cell.angle_alpha   90.00
_cell.angle_beta   90.00
_cell.angle_gamma   90.00
#
_symmetry.space_group_name_H-M   'P 1'
#
loop_
_entity.id
_entity.type
_entity.pdbx_description
1 polymer ?
#
loop_
_entity_poly.entity_id
_entity_poly.type
_entity_poly.pdbx_seq_one_letter_code
_entity_poly.pdbx_strand_id
1 'polypeptide(L)'
;MSSPRKHVVFDVVGTCVSYDGIFEALDARLGDKLRAEGIKPKLLGYAWLEAAEREYTYLSISNRYRRFDDVFRSLFYRVLWFAGVEQPRAFATEADLDFRVRGYFVRNGIDMPLENFRTCDQLKVGKPAPEAYRHMLDGFAGEEAWFAAAHMWDVSAAKAMGFKGAYCSIMEKEPCIDIFGEVDVMTDNFPDLARKLIEQSEKNAQ
;
A
#
# COMPACT_ATOMS: atom_id res chain seq x y z
N MET A 1 13.57 -1.75 -36.06
CA MET A 1 13.75 -1.62 -34.60
C MET A 1 12.43 -1.99 -33.96
N SER A 2 12.42 -2.74 -32.85
CA SER A 2 11.17 -3.01 -32.10
C SER A 2 10.57 -1.68 -31.63
N SER A 3 9.25 -1.56 -31.64
CA SER A 3 8.59 -0.45 -30.95
C SER A 3 9.02 -0.43 -29.47
N PRO A 4 9.21 0.75 -28.87
CA PRO A 4 9.55 0.86 -27.45
C PRO A 4 8.46 0.20 -26.61
N ARG A 5 8.85 -0.53 -25.56
CA ARG A 5 7.88 -1.17 -24.66
C ARG A 5 7.25 -0.13 -23.75
N LYS A 6 6.14 -0.53 -23.14
CA LYS A 6 5.33 0.28 -22.23
C LYS A 6 5.16 -0.51 -20.94
N HIS A 7 5.35 0.14 -19.82
CA HIS A 7 5.38 -0.50 -18.50
C HIS A 7 4.29 0.09 -17.61
N VAL A 8 3.70 -0.76 -16.78
CA VAL A 8 2.79 -0.34 -15.71
C VAL A 8 3.26 -1.00 -14.42
N VAL A 9 3.56 -0.18 -13.42
CA VAL A 9 3.88 -0.61 -12.06
C VAL A 9 2.62 -0.45 -11.23
N PHE A 10 2.14 -1.56 -10.68
CA PHE A 10 1.03 -1.52 -9.72
C PHE A 10 1.59 -1.50 -8.31
N ASP A 11 1.10 -0.58 -7.50
CA ASP A 11 1.17 -0.76 -6.06
C ASP A 11 0.41 -2.03 -5.64
N VAL A 12 0.81 -2.64 -4.52
CA VAL A 12 0.33 -3.97 -4.12
C VAL A 12 -0.64 -3.87 -2.94
N VAL A 13 -0.17 -3.35 -1.82
CA VAL A 13 -0.89 -3.34 -0.53
C VAL A 13 -1.88 -2.17 -0.56
N GLY A 14 -3.17 -2.44 -0.37
CA GLY A 14 -4.22 -1.42 -0.49
C GLY A 14 -4.67 -1.14 -1.94
N THR A 15 -3.92 -1.65 -2.94
CA THR A 15 -4.23 -1.53 -4.37
C THR A 15 -4.64 -2.87 -4.98
N CYS A 16 -3.69 -3.78 -5.19
CA CYS A 16 -3.96 -5.12 -5.74
C CYS A 16 -4.53 -6.07 -4.67
N VAL A 17 -4.22 -5.81 -3.40
CA VAL A 17 -4.66 -6.60 -2.25
C VAL A 17 -5.38 -5.69 -1.26
N SER A 18 -6.62 -6.05 -0.89
CA SER A 18 -7.40 -5.29 0.08
C SER A 18 -6.93 -5.54 1.52
N TYR A 19 -7.07 -4.51 2.37
CA TYR A 19 -6.93 -4.63 3.82
C TYR A 19 -8.08 -5.39 4.50
N ASP A 20 -9.18 -5.65 3.79
CA ASP A 20 -10.38 -6.29 4.37
C ASP A 20 -10.04 -7.63 5.04
N GLY A 21 -9.15 -8.43 4.45
CA GLY A 21 -8.72 -9.70 5.06
C GLY A 21 -8.03 -9.53 6.42
N ILE A 22 -7.33 -8.41 6.65
CA ILE A 22 -6.73 -8.09 7.96
C ILE A 22 -7.85 -7.69 8.94
N PHE A 23 -8.79 -6.86 8.49
CA PHE A 23 -9.90 -6.40 9.34
C PHE A 23 -10.83 -7.54 9.75
N GLU A 24 -11.15 -8.43 8.82
CA GLU A 24 -11.95 -9.63 9.05
C GLU A 24 -11.24 -10.59 10.01
N ALA A 25 -9.93 -10.81 9.85
CA ALA A 25 -9.17 -11.67 10.74
C ALA A 25 -9.06 -11.08 12.17
N LEU A 26 -8.86 -9.77 12.27
CA LEU A 26 -8.85 -9.06 13.55
C LEU A 26 -10.21 -9.15 14.25
N ASP A 27 -11.30 -8.93 13.52
CA ASP A 27 -12.66 -9.04 14.06
C ASP A 27 -12.96 -10.48 14.49
N ALA A 28 -12.66 -11.47 13.65
CA ALA A 28 -12.85 -12.88 13.98
C ALA A 28 -12.08 -13.32 15.22
N ARG A 29 -10.88 -12.75 15.46
CA ARG A 29 -10.01 -13.14 16.58
C ARG A 29 -10.28 -12.38 17.87
N LEU A 30 -10.43 -11.06 17.79
CA LEU A 30 -10.48 -10.16 18.94
C LEU A 30 -11.75 -9.30 18.97
N GLY A 31 -12.64 -9.43 18.00
CA GLY A 31 -13.76 -8.52 17.81
C GLY A 31 -14.67 -8.36 19.02
N ASP A 32 -15.00 -9.44 19.71
CA ASP A 32 -15.88 -9.37 20.89
C ASP A 32 -15.19 -8.66 22.07
N LYS A 33 -13.90 -8.91 22.28
CA LYS A 33 -13.11 -8.21 23.30
C LYS A 33 -12.99 -6.73 22.96
N LEU A 34 -12.74 -6.40 21.70
CA LEU A 34 -12.63 -5.02 21.23
C LEU A 34 -13.96 -4.28 21.39
N ARG A 35 -15.08 -4.91 21.00
CA ARG A 35 -16.43 -4.34 21.17
C ARG A 35 -16.78 -4.12 22.64
N ALA A 36 -16.35 -5.01 23.55
CA ALA A 36 -16.55 -4.82 24.99
C ALA A 36 -15.84 -3.57 25.55
N GLU A 37 -14.71 -3.17 24.94
CA GLU A 37 -13.99 -1.93 25.24
C GLU A 37 -14.52 -0.72 24.44
N GLY A 38 -15.62 -0.88 23.68
CA GLY A 38 -16.16 0.18 22.81
C GLY A 38 -15.35 0.42 21.52
N ILE A 39 -14.41 -0.48 21.18
CA ILE A 39 -13.52 -0.35 20.04
C ILE A 39 -14.11 -1.08 18.83
N LYS A 40 -14.34 -0.36 17.73
CA LYS A 40 -14.71 -0.97 16.45
C LYS A 40 -13.50 -1.69 15.84
N PRO A 41 -13.54 -3.02 15.58
CA PRO A 41 -12.36 -3.75 15.11
C PRO A 41 -11.74 -3.19 13.83
N LYS A 42 -12.57 -2.82 12.85
CA LYS A 42 -12.11 -2.15 11.62
C LYS A 42 -11.38 -0.83 11.88
N LEU A 43 -11.83 -0.05 12.87
CA LEU A 43 -11.16 1.21 13.22
C LEU A 43 -9.79 0.95 13.85
N LEU A 44 -9.68 -0.04 14.75
CA LEU A 44 -8.39 -0.44 15.30
C LEU A 44 -7.44 -0.95 14.21
N GLY A 45 -7.93 -1.81 13.32
CA GLY A 45 -7.15 -2.33 12.20
C GLY A 45 -6.63 -1.23 11.29
N TYR A 46 -7.48 -0.26 10.95
CA TYR A 46 -7.09 0.91 10.17
C TYR A 46 -6.04 1.75 10.89
N ALA A 47 -6.29 2.13 12.16
CA ALA A 47 -5.34 2.90 12.96
C ALA A 47 -3.99 2.18 13.12
N TRP A 48 -4.01 0.85 13.18
CA TRP A 48 -2.80 0.05 13.27
C TRP A 48 -1.97 0.06 11.98
N LEU A 49 -2.62 -0.12 10.82
CA LEU A 49 -1.96 -0.01 9.51
C LEU A 49 -1.34 1.39 9.32
N GLU A 50 -2.11 2.44 9.54
CA GLU A 50 -1.67 3.84 9.39
C GLU A 50 -0.52 4.17 10.34
N ALA A 51 -0.58 3.71 11.60
CA ALA A 51 0.52 3.86 12.53
C ALA A 51 1.77 3.12 12.05
N ALA A 52 1.63 1.91 11.50
CA ALA A 52 2.75 1.14 11.00
C ALA A 52 3.37 1.75 9.75
N GLU A 53 2.58 2.21 8.78
CA GLU A 53 3.05 2.89 7.58
C GLU A 53 3.84 4.14 7.96
N ARG A 54 3.28 4.99 8.84
CA ARG A 54 3.97 6.19 9.32
C ARG A 54 5.31 5.88 9.98
N GLU A 55 5.33 4.94 10.93
CA GLU A 55 6.56 4.62 11.69
C GLU A 55 7.60 3.92 10.81
N TYR A 56 7.16 3.05 9.90
CA TYR A 56 8.00 2.43 8.88
C TYR A 56 8.66 3.50 7.99
N THR A 57 7.87 4.43 7.46
CA THR A 57 8.37 5.53 6.63
C THR A 57 9.34 6.40 7.41
N TYR A 58 9.03 6.79 8.66
CA TYR A 58 9.93 7.59 9.50
C TYR A 58 11.24 6.87 9.81
N LEU A 59 11.20 5.58 10.09
CA LEU A 59 12.39 4.77 10.28
C LEU A 59 13.24 4.70 9.01
N SER A 60 12.60 4.51 7.85
CA SER A 60 13.28 4.52 6.56
C SER A 60 14.00 5.86 6.30
N ILE A 61 13.27 6.98 6.32
CA ILE A 61 13.83 8.29 5.95
C ILE A 61 14.81 8.85 7.00
N SER A 62 14.84 8.26 8.21
CA SER A 62 15.85 8.55 9.24
C SER A 62 17.02 7.55 9.24
N ASN A 63 17.21 6.79 8.16
CA ASN A 63 18.31 5.84 7.97
C ASN A 63 18.36 4.70 9.02
N ARG A 64 17.18 4.28 9.51
CA ARG A 64 17.00 3.22 10.51
C ARG A 64 16.03 2.15 10.01
N TYR A 65 16.17 1.77 8.73
CA TYR A 65 15.29 0.84 8.06
C TYR A 65 14.97 -0.40 8.90
N ARG A 66 13.68 -0.74 8.94
CA ARG A 66 13.10 -1.97 9.49
C ARG A 66 12.08 -2.49 8.50
N ARG A 67 11.88 -3.81 8.46
CA ARG A 67 10.84 -4.39 7.59
C ARG A 67 9.47 -3.99 8.11
N PHE A 68 8.53 -3.75 7.20
CA PHE A 68 7.18 -3.35 7.57
C PHE A 68 6.51 -4.35 8.53
N ASP A 69 6.63 -5.65 8.29
CA ASP A 69 6.04 -6.70 9.16
C ASP A 69 6.57 -6.63 10.61
N ASP A 70 7.87 -6.32 10.79
CA ASP A 70 8.46 -6.18 12.13
C ASP A 70 7.87 -4.96 12.86
N VAL A 71 7.71 -3.84 12.15
CA VAL A 71 7.12 -2.60 12.68
C VAL A 71 5.64 -2.79 12.98
N PHE A 72 4.89 -3.36 12.03
CA PHE A 72 3.47 -3.65 12.13
C PHE A 72 3.19 -4.49 13.38
N ARG A 73 3.78 -5.68 13.51
CA ARG A 73 3.60 -6.55 14.69
C ARG A 73 3.90 -5.84 16.00
N SER A 74 5.02 -5.09 16.04
CA SER A 74 5.46 -4.40 17.25
C SER A 74 4.49 -3.31 17.72
N LEU A 75 3.80 -2.65 16.79
CA LEU A 75 2.94 -1.50 17.08
C LEU A 75 1.53 -1.86 17.53
N PHE A 76 1.09 -3.11 17.36
CA PHE A 76 -0.27 -3.50 17.71
C PHE A 76 -0.65 -3.15 19.16
N TYR A 77 0.21 -3.52 20.12
CA TYR A 77 -0.01 -3.23 21.53
C TYR A 77 0.00 -1.73 21.84
N ARG A 78 0.80 -0.94 21.10
CA ARG A 78 0.80 0.52 21.23
C ARG A 78 -0.52 1.11 20.74
N VAL A 79 -1.06 0.59 19.64
CA VAL A 79 -2.35 1.05 19.10
C VAL A 79 -3.49 0.66 20.03
N LEU A 80 -3.47 -0.55 20.63
CA LEU A 80 -4.42 -0.93 21.68
C LEU A 80 -4.40 0.04 22.86
N TRP A 81 -3.21 0.43 23.34
CA TRP A 81 -3.07 1.43 24.39
C TRP A 81 -3.70 2.77 23.99
N PHE A 82 -3.40 3.27 22.78
CA PHE A 82 -4.00 4.51 22.28
C PHE A 82 -5.52 4.41 22.03
N ALA A 83 -6.03 3.20 21.81
CA ALA A 83 -7.46 2.93 21.69
C ALA A 83 -8.17 2.80 23.05
N GLY A 84 -7.46 2.94 24.18
CA GLY A 84 -8.02 2.94 25.54
C GLY A 84 -7.84 1.64 26.31
N VAL A 85 -7.14 0.64 25.76
CA VAL A 85 -6.87 -0.63 26.47
C VAL A 85 -5.69 -0.45 27.44
N GLU A 86 -5.96 -0.38 28.74
CA GLU A 86 -4.93 -0.11 29.77
C GLU A 86 -3.86 -1.21 29.90
N GLN A 87 -4.22 -2.47 29.62
CA GLN A 87 -3.27 -3.59 29.68
C GLN A 87 -3.17 -4.34 28.34
N PRO A 88 -2.56 -3.75 27.30
CA PRO A 88 -2.57 -4.31 25.94
C PRO A 88 -2.04 -5.75 25.85
N ARG A 89 -0.98 -6.07 26.59
CA ARG A 89 -0.35 -7.39 26.58
C ARG A 89 -1.09 -8.44 27.42
N ALA A 90 -2.00 -8.03 28.30
CA ALA A 90 -2.95 -8.93 28.93
C ALA A 90 -4.21 -9.09 28.06
N PHE A 91 -4.54 -8.05 27.29
CA PHE A 91 -5.68 -8.04 26.38
C PHE A 91 -5.46 -8.90 25.13
N ALA A 92 -4.26 -8.92 24.56
CA ALA A 92 -3.93 -9.75 23.42
C ALA A 92 -2.55 -10.38 23.58
N THR A 93 -2.35 -11.54 22.97
CA THR A 93 -1.10 -12.29 22.97
C THR A 93 -0.42 -12.24 21.61
N GLU A 94 0.85 -12.62 21.53
CA GLU A 94 1.55 -12.78 20.25
C GLU A 94 0.88 -13.84 19.35
N ALA A 95 0.22 -14.84 19.95
CA ALA A 95 -0.55 -15.83 19.20
C ALA A 95 -1.82 -15.23 18.58
N ASP A 96 -2.41 -14.23 19.23
CA ASP A 96 -3.52 -13.47 18.66
C ASP A 96 -3.07 -12.65 17.46
N LEU A 97 -1.79 -12.25 17.40
CA LEU A 97 -1.18 -11.52 16.30
C LEU A 97 -0.77 -12.40 15.11
N ASP A 98 -0.79 -13.72 15.26
CA ASP A 98 -0.44 -14.65 14.18
C ASP A 98 -1.61 -14.88 13.20
N PHE A 99 -2.45 -13.86 12.98
CA PHE A 99 -3.45 -13.85 11.92
C PHE A 99 -2.77 -13.75 10.55
N ARG A 100 -2.12 -14.83 10.12
CA ARG A 100 -1.58 -15.07 8.77
C ARG A 100 -1.25 -13.78 8.00
N VAL A 101 -0.37 -12.93 8.54
CA VAL A 101 0.17 -11.76 7.81
C VAL A 101 0.83 -12.24 6.50
N ARG A 102 1.35 -13.48 6.49
CA ARG A 102 1.79 -14.19 5.27
C ARG A 102 0.66 -14.53 4.29
N GLY A 103 -0.55 -14.75 4.76
CA GLY A 103 -1.73 -15.04 3.94
C GLY A 103 -2.24 -13.84 3.15
N TYR A 104 -1.91 -12.61 3.60
CA TYR A 104 -2.25 -11.36 2.93
C TYR A 104 -1.79 -11.33 1.47
N PHE A 105 -0.56 -11.77 1.20
CA PHE A 105 0.00 -11.81 -0.17
C PHE A 105 -0.42 -13.05 -0.96
N VAL A 106 -0.87 -14.11 -0.29
CA VAL A 106 -1.02 -15.45 -0.90
C VAL A 106 -2.46 -15.77 -1.30
N ARG A 107 -3.45 -14.96 -0.91
CA ARG A 107 -4.88 -15.31 -1.07
C ARG A 107 -5.75 -14.29 -1.78
N ASN A 108 -5.32 -13.81 -2.95
CA ASN A 108 -6.17 -12.92 -3.78
C ASN A 108 -6.46 -13.44 -5.19
N GLY A 109 -6.07 -14.68 -5.53
CA GLY A 109 -6.34 -15.25 -6.87
C GLY A 109 -5.66 -14.49 -8.02
N ILE A 110 -4.73 -13.58 -7.71
CA ILE A 110 -3.93 -12.82 -8.67
C ILE A 110 -2.58 -13.52 -8.80
N ASP A 111 -2.22 -13.88 -10.03
CA ASP A 111 -0.88 -14.39 -10.34
C ASP A 111 0.13 -13.24 -10.31
N MET A 112 1.20 -13.39 -9.53
CA MET A 112 2.26 -12.39 -9.35
C MET A 112 3.62 -13.06 -9.56
N PRO A 113 4.08 -13.20 -10.82
CA PRO A 113 5.37 -13.82 -11.11
C PRO A 113 6.52 -13.10 -10.39
N LEU A 114 7.39 -13.86 -9.73
CA LEU A 114 8.45 -13.32 -8.86
C LEU A 114 9.43 -12.41 -9.63
N GLU A 115 9.63 -12.66 -10.92
CA GLU A 115 10.45 -11.85 -11.81
C GLU A 115 9.92 -10.43 -12.02
N ASN A 116 8.61 -10.22 -11.85
CA ASN A 116 7.92 -8.94 -11.96
C ASN A 116 7.69 -8.29 -10.59
N PHE A 117 7.92 -9.02 -9.50
CA PHE A 117 7.81 -8.49 -8.16
C PHE A 117 9.02 -7.61 -7.82
N ARG A 118 8.76 -6.40 -7.35
CA ARG A 118 9.79 -5.44 -6.91
C ARG A 118 9.48 -5.06 -5.46
N THR A 119 10.48 -5.17 -4.60
CA THR A 119 10.35 -4.83 -3.18
C THR A 119 11.35 -3.76 -2.79
N CYS A 120 10.88 -2.75 -2.05
CA CYS A 120 11.76 -1.72 -1.50
C CYS A 120 12.68 -2.26 -0.38
N ASP A 121 12.41 -3.45 0.17
CA ASP A 121 13.27 -4.12 1.17
C ASP A 121 14.72 -4.26 0.69
N GLN A 122 14.92 -4.56 -0.60
CA GLN A 122 16.25 -4.75 -1.19
C GLN A 122 17.07 -3.46 -1.15
N LEU A 123 16.40 -2.31 -1.25
CA LEU A 123 17.01 -0.98 -1.21
C LEU A 123 17.11 -0.43 0.22
N LYS A 124 16.49 -1.10 1.20
CA LYS A 124 16.35 -0.61 2.59
C LYS A 124 15.78 0.82 2.66
N VAL A 125 14.86 1.12 1.76
CA VAL A 125 14.06 2.35 1.78
C VAL A 125 12.58 1.98 1.77
N GLY A 126 11.76 2.83 2.34
CA GLY A 126 10.31 2.76 2.32
C GLY A 126 9.74 3.90 1.50
N LYS A 127 8.64 3.63 0.80
CA LYS A 127 7.86 4.67 0.15
C LYS A 127 7.39 5.72 1.20
N PRO A 128 7.26 7.01 0.84
CA PRO A 128 7.45 7.60 -0.48
C PRO A 128 8.87 8.14 -0.73
N ALA A 129 9.93 7.52 -0.20
CA ALA A 129 11.30 7.95 -0.50
C ALA A 129 11.57 7.96 -2.02
N PRO A 130 12.13 9.04 -2.61
CA PRO A 130 12.42 9.17 -4.04
C PRO A 130 13.16 7.96 -4.65
N GLU A 131 14.07 7.37 -3.90
CA GLU A 131 14.89 6.22 -4.30
C GLU A 131 14.04 4.98 -4.61
N ALA A 132 12.91 4.80 -3.91
CA ALA A 132 12.01 3.68 -4.13
C ALA A 132 11.43 3.69 -5.55
N TYR A 133 11.14 4.87 -6.10
CA TYR A 133 10.58 5.04 -7.44
C TYR A 133 11.67 5.14 -8.51
N ARG A 134 12.72 5.94 -8.28
CA ARG A 134 13.80 6.15 -9.25
C ARG A 134 14.48 4.83 -9.64
N HIS A 135 14.75 3.97 -8.66
CA HIS A 135 15.33 2.66 -8.93
C HIS A 135 14.47 1.81 -9.90
N MET A 136 13.14 1.88 -9.79
CA MET A 136 12.25 1.19 -10.72
C MET A 136 12.26 1.84 -12.09
N LEU A 137 12.17 3.17 -12.14
CA LEU A 137 12.14 3.93 -13.39
C LEU A 137 13.41 3.74 -14.23
N ASP A 138 14.58 3.75 -13.57
CA ASP A 138 15.87 3.50 -14.21
C ASP A 138 15.92 2.11 -14.87
N GLY A 139 15.25 1.13 -14.27
CA GLY A 139 15.12 -0.23 -14.81
C GLY A 139 14.34 -0.33 -16.12
N PHE A 140 13.55 0.70 -16.47
CA PHE A 140 12.81 0.78 -17.73
C PHE A 140 13.60 1.50 -18.84
N ALA A 141 14.83 1.96 -18.57
CA ALA A 141 15.72 2.55 -19.58
C ALA A 141 15.09 3.68 -20.42
N GLY A 142 14.25 4.51 -19.79
CA GLY A 142 13.56 5.63 -20.44
C GLY A 142 12.34 5.25 -21.29
N GLU A 143 11.94 3.97 -21.29
CA GLU A 143 10.66 3.53 -21.86
C GLU A 143 9.48 4.12 -21.06
N GLU A 144 8.30 4.23 -21.69
CA GLU A 144 7.11 4.78 -21.04
C GLU A 144 6.75 3.93 -19.82
N ALA A 145 6.62 4.57 -18.65
CA ALA A 145 6.27 3.90 -17.40
C ALA A 145 5.13 4.61 -16.67
N TRP A 146 4.09 3.84 -16.35
CA TRP A 146 2.96 4.24 -15.53
C TRP A 146 3.10 3.69 -14.12
N PHE A 147 2.60 4.43 -13.14
CA PHE A 147 2.44 3.99 -11.77
C PHE A 147 0.95 4.03 -11.40
N ALA A 148 0.39 2.86 -11.09
CA ALA A 148 -1.02 2.67 -10.80
C ALA A 148 -1.21 2.29 -9.32
N ALA A 149 -2.00 3.08 -8.58
CA ALA A 149 -2.34 2.77 -7.20
C ALA A 149 -3.74 3.23 -6.81
N ALA A 150 -4.24 2.68 -5.69
CA ALA A 150 -5.44 3.14 -5.02
C ALA A 150 -5.13 4.11 -3.86
N HIS A 151 -3.89 4.60 -3.79
CA HIS A 151 -3.39 5.53 -2.79
C HIS A 151 -2.84 6.82 -3.40
N MET A 152 -3.38 7.98 -3.00
CA MET A 152 -2.93 9.27 -3.53
C MET A 152 -1.56 9.73 -3.12
N TRP A 153 -1.13 9.39 -1.92
CA TRP A 153 0.23 9.67 -1.50
C TRP A 153 1.26 8.92 -2.38
N ASP A 154 0.94 7.73 -2.90
CA ASP A 154 1.88 6.89 -3.64
C ASP A 154 1.97 7.28 -5.13
N VAL A 155 0.82 7.45 -5.81
CA VAL A 155 0.83 7.87 -7.23
C VAL A 155 1.42 9.27 -7.39
N SER A 156 1.08 10.20 -6.50
CA SER A 156 1.61 11.57 -6.57
C SER A 156 3.12 11.59 -6.38
N ALA A 157 3.66 10.81 -5.44
CA ALA A 157 5.11 10.64 -5.25
C ALA A 157 5.78 9.99 -6.46
N ALA A 158 5.20 8.93 -7.03
CA ALA A 158 5.72 8.30 -8.24
C ALA A 158 5.75 9.28 -9.43
N LYS A 159 4.68 10.06 -9.61
CA LYS A 159 4.58 11.08 -10.67
C LYS A 159 5.67 12.14 -10.52
N ALA A 160 5.93 12.60 -9.30
CA ALA A 160 7.01 13.55 -9.02
C ALA A 160 8.40 13.01 -9.44
N MET A 161 8.58 11.68 -9.48
CA MET A 161 9.82 11.02 -9.89
C MET A 161 9.89 10.68 -11.39
N GLY A 162 8.87 11.03 -12.17
CA GLY A 162 8.87 10.88 -13.64
C GLY A 162 7.95 9.80 -14.19
N PHE A 163 7.20 9.09 -13.35
CA PHE A 163 6.13 8.19 -13.83
C PHE A 163 4.94 9.00 -14.36
N LYS A 164 4.14 8.37 -15.24
CA LYS A 164 2.75 8.77 -15.47
C LYS A 164 1.88 8.20 -14.34
N GLY A 165 1.00 9.00 -13.78
CA GLY A 165 0.19 8.63 -12.62
C GLY A 165 -1.19 8.12 -13.00
N ALA A 166 -1.59 6.98 -12.42
CA ALA A 166 -2.91 6.37 -12.59
C ALA A 166 -3.53 6.06 -11.23
N TYR A 167 -4.66 6.71 -10.93
CA TYR A 167 -5.39 6.55 -9.67
C TYR A 167 -6.68 5.76 -9.83
N CYS A 168 -6.91 4.84 -8.91
CA CYS A 168 -8.20 4.20 -8.70
C CYS A 168 -8.77 4.56 -7.31
N SER A 169 -9.89 5.25 -7.24
CA SER A 169 -10.50 5.64 -5.95
C SER A 169 -11.15 4.48 -5.20
N ILE A 170 -11.01 3.23 -5.66
CA ILE A 170 -11.67 2.06 -5.09
C ILE A 170 -11.40 1.89 -3.58
N MET A 171 -10.22 2.30 -3.09
CA MET A 171 -9.87 2.26 -1.68
C MET A 171 -10.27 3.58 -0.98
N GLU A 172 -9.57 4.68 -1.25
CA GLU A 172 -9.68 5.94 -0.49
C GLU A 172 -11.01 6.66 -0.70
N LYS A 173 -11.72 6.37 -1.78
CA LYS A 173 -12.98 7.02 -2.25
C LYS A 173 -12.84 8.50 -2.60
N GLU A 174 -12.24 9.28 -1.71
CA GLU A 174 -12.03 10.72 -1.85
C GLU A 174 -10.58 11.00 -2.30
N PRO A 175 -10.38 11.54 -3.52
CA PRO A 175 -9.03 11.76 -4.07
C PRO A 175 -8.25 12.87 -3.39
N CYS A 176 -8.91 13.77 -2.65
CA CYS A 176 -8.27 14.93 -2.01
C CYS A 176 -7.36 15.73 -2.97
N ILE A 177 -7.86 16.04 -4.17
CA ILE A 177 -7.08 16.69 -5.25
C ILE A 177 -6.45 18.03 -4.86
N ASP A 178 -7.06 18.78 -3.94
CA ASP A 178 -6.52 20.05 -3.44
C ASP A 178 -5.18 19.86 -2.68
N ILE A 179 -4.91 18.64 -2.22
CA ILE A 179 -3.69 18.26 -1.49
C ILE A 179 -2.70 17.54 -2.40
N PHE A 180 -3.16 16.52 -3.13
CA PHE A 180 -2.28 15.64 -3.91
C PHE A 180 -2.09 16.06 -5.37
N GLY A 181 -2.92 16.99 -5.85
CA GLY A 181 -3.00 17.36 -7.26
C GLY A 181 -3.75 16.32 -8.11
N GLU A 182 -3.98 16.67 -9.37
CA GLU A 182 -4.50 15.74 -10.37
C GLU A 182 -3.38 14.85 -10.93
N VAL A 183 -3.74 13.60 -11.26
CA VAL A 183 -2.86 12.65 -11.97
C VAL A 183 -3.41 12.38 -13.37
N ASP A 184 -2.59 11.74 -14.22
CA ASP A 184 -2.89 11.62 -15.66
C ASP A 184 -4.15 10.82 -15.96
N VAL A 185 -4.46 9.81 -15.13
CA VAL A 185 -5.70 9.03 -15.23
C VAL A 185 -6.31 8.86 -13.84
N MET A 186 -7.59 9.20 -13.69
CA MET A 186 -8.37 8.95 -12.48
C MET A 186 -9.66 8.16 -12.82
N THR A 187 -9.93 7.13 -12.03
CA THR A 187 -11.10 6.24 -12.15
C THR A 187 -11.53 5.74 -10.77
N ASP A 188 -12.66 5.06 -10.68
CA ASP A 188 -13.17 4.44 -9.44
C ASP A 188 -13.09 2.90 -9.45
N ASN A 189 -12.61 2.31 -10.55
CA ASN A 189 -12.47 0.86 -10.73
C ASN A 189 -11.30 0.49 -11.65
N PHE A 190 -10.70 -0.69 -11.42
CA PHE A 190 -9.53 -1.16 -12.17
C PHE A 190 -9.78 -1.48 -13.66
N PRO A 191 -10.92 -2.09 -14.07
CA PRO A 191 -11.19 -2.29 -15.49
C PRO A 191 -11.16 -1.00 -16.32
N ASP A 192 -11.74 0.07 -15.79
CA ASP A 192 -11.73 1.38 -16.45
C ASP A 192 -10.34 2.01 -16.42
N LEU A 193 -9.60 1.86 -15.30
CA LEU A 193 -8.21 2.29 -15.20
C LEU A 193 -7.36 1.67 -16.31
N ALA A 194 -7.46 0.36 -16.49
CA ALA A 194 -6.73 -0.39 -17.50
C ALA A 194 -7.07 0.08 -18.93
N ARG A 195 -8.36 0.28 -19.23
CA ARG A 195 -8.79 0.79 -20.55
C ARG A 195 -8.24 2.19 -20.81
N LYS A 196 -8.35 3.11 -19.84
CA LYS A 196 -7.82 4.48 -19.98
C LYS A 196 -6.30 4.54 -20.09
N LEU A 197 -5.58 3.65 -19.38
CA LEU A 197 -4.12 3.52 -19.51
C LEU A 197 -3.71 3.17 -20.95
N ILE A 198 -4.40 2.19 -21.55
CA ILE A 198 -4.15 1.77 -22.94
C ILE A 198 -4.45 2.94 -23.88
N GLU A 199 -5.64 3.54 -23.79
CA GLU A 199 -6.05 4.66 -24.64
C GLU A 199 -5.07 5.84 -24.55
N GLN A 200 -4.65 6.22 -23.34
CA GLN A 200 -3.75 7.34 -23.14
C GLN A 200 -2.35 7.03 -23.66
N SER A 201 -1.88 5.81 -23.45
CA SER A 201 -0.58 5.37 -23.96
C SER A 201 -0.55 5.27 -25.50
N GLU A 202 -1.66 4.90 -26.15
CA GLU A 202 -1.79 4.93 -27.61
C GLU A 202 -1.75 6.35 -28.17
N LYS A 203 -2.45 7.31 -27.52
CA LYS A 203 -2.41 8.74 -27.91
C LYS A 203 -1.00 9.32 -27.83
N ASN A 204 -0.21 8.90 -26.84
CA ASN A 204 1.17 9.38 -26.66
C ASN A 204 2.15 8.82 -27.70
N ALA A 205 1.76 7.79 -28.46
CA ALA A 205 2.59 7.18 -29.49
C ALA A 205 2.36 7.79 -30.89
N GLN A 206 1.38 8.69 -31.03
CA GLN A 206 1.08 9.47 -32.24
C GLN A 206 1.79 10.82 -32.21
#